data_AF-A0A316UVY7-F1
#
_entry.id   AF-A0A316UVY7-F1
#
_cell.length_a   1.000
_cell.length_b   1.000
_cell.length_c   1.000
_cell.angle_alpha   90.00
_cell.angle_beta   90.00
_cell.angle_gamma   90.00
#
_symmetry.space_group_name_H-M   'P 1'
#
loop_
_entity.id
_entity.type
_entity.pdbx_description
1 polymer ?
#
loop_
_entity_poly.entity_id
_entity_poly.type
_entity_poly.pdbx_seq_one_letter_code
_entity_poly.pdbx_strand_id
1 'polypeptide(L)'
;MAQEAGFEGTMDGAPRTVCKHWLRGLCKKSDATCDYLHEYDMRKMPECRMFATFGFCNAGEECLYRHKLPKEKRRECEEYTRGFCPRGPECAKKHVRRVVCDYYLAGFCPKGPECERAQ
;
A
#
# COMPACT_ATOMS: atom_id res chain seq x y z
N MET A 1 -25.23 40.95 8.87
CA MET A 1 -24.92 40.52 7.49
C MET A 1 -23.91 39.40 7.60
N ALA A 2 -24.27 38.27 7.03
CA ALA A 2 -23.65 36.98 7.23
C ALA A 2 -22.44 36.80 6.29
N GLN A 3 -21.59 35.80 6.63
CA GLN A 3 -20.88 34.91 5.69
C GLN A 3 -19.61 35.49 5.03
N GLU A 4 -18.46 34.80 4.91
CA GLU A 4 -18.18 33.35 4.94
C GLU A 4 -16.79 33.06 5.54
N ALA A 5 -16.70 31.94 6.26
CA ALA A 5 -15.44 31.27 6.58
C ALA A 5 -14.97 30.46 5.35
N GLY A 6 -13.77 30.75 4.86
CA GLY A 6 -13.10 29.92 3.86
C GLY A 6 -12.59 28.63 4.49
N PHE A 7 -13.35 27.55 4.37
CA PHE A 7 -12.90 26.19 4.63
C PHE A 7 -11.99 25.76 3.46
N GLU A 8 -10.67 25.86 3.65
CA GLU A 8 -9.70 25.23 2.77
C GLU A 8 -9.75 23.71 2.99
N GLY A 9 -10.70 23.05 2.32
CA GLY A 9 -10.72 21.61 2.20
C GLY A 9 -9.51 21.15 1.39
N THR A 10 -8.53 20.54 2.05
CA THR A 10 -7.50 19.75 1.37
C THR A 10 -8.20 18.59 0.67
N MET A 11 -8.42 18.70 -0.65
CA MET A 11 -8.75 17.53 -1.45
C MET A 11 -7.49 16.68 -1.55
N ASP A 12 -7.32 15.75 -0.61
CA ASP A 12 -6.28 14.72 -0.62
C ASP A 12 -6.56 13.67 -1.72
N GLY A 13 -6.55 14.13 -2.97
CA GLY A 13 -6.76 13.35 -4.19
C GLY A 13 -5.57 13.41 -5.14
N ALA A 14 -4.38 13.77 -4.66
CA ALA A 14 -3.20 13.89 -5.52
C ALA A 14 -2.95 12.57 -6.30
N PRO A 15 -2.66 12.64 -7.61
CA PRO A 15 -2.47 11.47 -8.44
C PRO A 15 -1.32 10.62 -7.88
N ARG A 16 -1.66 9.43 -7.39
CA ARG A 16 -0.71 8.55 -6.67
C ARG A 16 0.21 7.79 -7.63
N THR A 17 -0.11 7.74 -8.92
CA THR A 17 0.54 6.88 -9.91
C THR A 17 0.83 7.61 -11.21
N VAL A 18 2.00 7.34 -11.79
CA VAL A 18 2.40 7.88 -13.11
C VAL A 18 1.49 7.34 -14.22
N CYS A 19 1.08 8.22 -15.13
CA CYS A 19 0.23 7.87 -16.25
C CYS A 19 0.95 6.95 -17.24
N LYS A 20 0.46 5.72 -17.40
CA LYS A 20 1.02 4.75 -18.35
C LYS A 20 0.98 5.19 -19.82
N HIS A 21 0.02 6.06 -20.18
CA HIS A 21 -0.13 6.55 -21.55
C HIS A 21 0.82 7.71 -21.85
N TRP A 22 1.06 8.58 -20.85
CA TRP A 22 2.00 9.69 -20.96
C TRP A 22 3.44 9.19 -21.13
N LEU A 23 3.84 8.16 -20.38
CA LEU A 23 5.14 7.49 -20.54
C LEU A 23 5.42 7.01 -21.98
N ARG A 24 4.37 6.81 -22.79
CA ARG A 24 4.45 6.37 -24.19
C ARG A 24 4.16 7.50 -25.20
N GLY A 25 3.93 8.73 -24.73
CA GLY A 25 3.51 9.85 -25.58
C GLY A 25 2.10 9.75 -26.14
N LEU A 26 1.25 8.89 -25.58
CA LEU A 26 -0.11 8.60 -26.09
C LEU A 26 -1.23 9.25 -25.27
N CYS A 27 -0.90 9.96 -24.19
CA CYS A 27 -1.92 10.63 -23.38
C CYS A 27 -2.42 11.89 -24.09
N LYS A 28 -3.74 11.97 -24.31
CA LYS A 28 -4.40 13.14 -24.91
C LYS A 28 -4.90 14.16 -23.86
N LYS A 29 -4.89 13.79 -22.58
CA LYS A 29 -5.29 14.68 -21.47
C LYS A 29 -4.11 15.58 -21.10
N SER A 30 -4.38 16.82 -20.74
CA SER A 30 -3.37 17.71 -20.16
C SER A 30 -3.01 17.25 -18.74
N ASP A 31 -1.87 17.70 -18.20
CA ASP A 31 -1.44 17.35 -16.84
C ASP A 31 -2.51 17.65 -15.78
N ALA A 32 -3.17 18.82 -15.89
CA ALA A 32 -4.26 19.22 -14.99
C ALA A 32 -5.58 18.44 -15.18
N THR A 33 -5.78 17.74 -16.30
CA THR A 33 -7.03 16.99 -16.59
C THR A 33 -6.84 15.48 -16.51
N CYS A 34 -5.61 15.01 -16.35
CA CYS A 34 -5.32 13.59 -16.23
C CYS A 34 -5.41 13.16 -14.77
N ASP A 35 -6.17 12.10 -14.49
CA ASP A 35 -6.27 11.51 -13.15
C ASP A 35 -4.96 10.86 -12.66
N TYR A 36 -3.92 10.89 -13.51
CA TYR A 36 -2.63 10.26 -13.30
C TYR A 36 -1.51 11.28 -13.53
N LEU A 37 -0.40 11.09 -12.82
CA LEU A 37 0.73 12.02 -12.81
C LEU A 37 1.46 12.02 -14.17
N HIS A 38 1.69 13.18 -14.79
CA HIS A 38 2.60 13.33 -15.93
C HIS A 38 3.99 13.79 -15.49
N GLU A 39 4.52 13.17 -14.44
CA GLU A 39 5.86 13.37 -13.94
C GLU A 39 6.53 12.01 -13.77
N TYR A 40 7.84 11.98 -14.01
CA TYR A 40 8.63 10.78 -13.84
C TYR A 40 9.05 10.62 -12.38
N ASP A 41 8.26 9.86 -11.61
CA ASP A 41 8.56 9.51 -10.22
C ASP A 41 8.61 7.97 -10.07
N MET A 42 9.80 7.44 -9.75
CA MET A 42 10.04 6.02 -9.52
C MET A 42 9.18 5.42 -8.40
N ARG A 43 8.86 6.20 -7.37
CA ARG A 43 8.09 5.73 -6.19
C ARG A 43 6.61 5.58 -6.52
N LYS A 44 6.12 6.37 -7.47
CA LYS A 44 4.74 6.40 -7.96
C LYS A 44 4.57 5.64 -9.28
N MET A 45 5.59 4.93 -9.73
CA MET A 45 5.52 4.18 -10.97
C MET A 45 4.49 3.03 -10.91
N PRO A 46 3.68 2.80 -11.96
CA PRO A 46 2.69 1.74 -11.96
C PRO A 46 3.31 0.33 -11.86
N GLU A 47 2.47 -0.63 -11.47
CA GLU A 47 2.87 -2.05 -11.37
C GLU A 47 3.15 -2.65 -12.77
N CYS A 48 4.17 -3.50 -12.86
CA CYS A 48 4.48 -4.24 -14.08
C CYS A 48 3.41 -5.29 -14.33
N ARG A 49 2.70 -5.19 -15.46
CA ARG A 49 1.67 -6.17 -15.82
C ARG A 49 2.24 -7.58 -16.01
N MET A 50 3.39 -7.70 -16.68
CA MET A 50 4.01 -9.00 -16.97
C MET A 50 4.38 -9.72 -15.68
N PHE A 51 5.08 -9.02 -14.78
CA PHE A 51 5.47 -9.58 -13.49
C PHE A 51 4.25 -9.88 -12.60
N ALA A 52 3.24 -9.00 -12.58
CA ALA A 52 2.04 -9.21 -11.78
C ALA A 52 1.21 -10.41 -12.25
N THR A 53 1.18 -10.71 -13.55
CA THR A 53 0.40 -11.81 -14.13
C THR A 53 1.18 -13.12 -14.16
N PHE A 54 2.43 -13.09 -14.62
CA PHE A 54 3.22 -14.31 -14.88
C PHE A 54 4.28 -14.58 -13.81
N GLY A 55 4.54 -13.64 -12.90
CA GLY A 55 5.59 -13.75 -11.90
C GLY A 55 7.00 -13.52 -12.42
N PHE A 56 7.17 -13.24 -13.71
CA PHE A 56 8.45 -12.90 -14.34
C PHE A 56 8.29 -11.75 -15.33
N CYS A 57 9.38 -11.03 -15.58
CA CYS A 57 9.45 -9.96 -16.56
C CYS A 57 10.72 -10.14 -17.39
N ASN A 58 10.60 -10.04 -18.72
CA ASN A 58 11.74 -10.17 -19.63
C ASN A 58 12.76 -9.04 -19.47
N ALA A 59 12.33 -7.87 -18.96
CA ALA A 59 13.20 -6.74 -18.66
C ALA A 59 13.94 -6.89 -17.31
N GLY A 60 13.69 -7.96 -16.55
CA GLY A 60 14.42 -8.26 -15.31
C GLY A 60 14.39 -7.11 -14.30
N GLU A 61 15.57 -6.73 -13.81
CA GLU A 61 15.76 -5.63 -12.84
C GLU A 61 15.75 -4.23 -13.47
N GLU A 62 15.94 -4.13 -14.78
CA GLU A 62 15.89 -2.86 -15.53
C GLU A 62 14.47 -2.45 -15.94
N CYS A 63 13.46 -3.14 -15.40
CA CYS A 63 12.07 -2.82 -15.71
C CYS A 63 11.68 -1.46 -15.13
N LEU A 64 11.22 -0.57 -16.01
CA LEU A 64 10.65 0.73 -15.63
C LEU A 64 9.38 0.63 -14.77
N TYR A 65 8.82 -0.55 -14.54
CA TYR A 65 7.59 -0.73 -13.77
C TYR A 65 7.86 -1.50 -12.47
N ARG A 66 7.04 -1.28 -11.44
CA ARG A 66 7.25 -1.96 -10.15
C ARG A 66 6.98 -3.46 -10.22
N HIS A 67 7.96 -4.25 -9.79
CA HIS A 67 7.83 -5.68 -9.53
C HIS A 67 7.41 -5.90 -8.07
N LYS A 68 6.15 -6.29 -7.86
CA LYS A 68 5.65 -6.76 -6.57
C LYS A 68 5.28 -8.22 -6.68
N LEU A 69 5.77 -9.03 -5.74
CA LEU A 69 5.45 -10.45 -5.72
C LEU A 69 3.96 -10.65 -5.38
N PRO A 70 3.26 -11.59 -6.03
CA PRO A 70 1.86 -11.89 -5.71
C PRO A 70 1.62 -12.21 -4.23
N LYS A 71 2.62 -12.82 -3.57
CA LYS A 71 2.59 -13.12 -2.13
C LYS A 71 2.55 -11.86 -1.25
N GLU A 72 3.19 -10.77 -1.68
CA GLU A 72 3.24 -9.50 -0.95
C GLU A 72 1.93 -8.70 -1.08
N LYS A 73 1.17 -8.90 -2.17
CA LYS A 73 -0.13 -8.26 -2.40
C LYS A 73 -1.27 -8.84 -1.56
N ARG A 74 -1.03 -9.96 -0.87
CA ARG A 74 -2.05 -10.65 -0.09
C ARG A 74 -2.44 -9.80 1.13
N ARG A 75 -3.70 -9.35 1.17
CA ARG A 75 -4.24 -8.62 2.34
C ARG A 75 -4.07 -9.46 3.61
N GLU A 76 -3.84 -8.76 4.72
CA GLU A 76 -3.78 -9.40 6.03
C GLU A 76 -5.12 -10.05 6.38
N CYS A 77 -5.04 -11.19 7.07
CA CYS A 77 -6.23 -11.91 7.50
C CYS A 77 -6.84 -11.23 8.72
N GLU A 78 -7.99 -10.60 8.54
CA GLU A 78 -8.73 -9.92 9.61
C GLU A 78 -9.04 -10.85 10.79
N GLU A 79 -9.39 -12.11 10.51
CA GLU A 79 -9.67 -13.12 11.54
C GLU A 79 -8.41 -13.46 12.35
N TYR A 80 -7.27 -13.64 11.67
CA TYR A 80 -6.00 -13.89 12.34
C TYR A 80 -5.55 -12.69 13.18
N THR A 81 -5.78 -11.47 12.69
CA THR A 81 -5.49 -10.23 13.43
C THR A 81 -6.35 -10.11 14.70
N ARG A 82 -7.56 -10.68 14.72
CA ARG A 82 -8.41 -10.79 15.93
C ARG A 82 -7.95 -11.88 16.89
N GLY A 83 -6.94 -12.67 16.52
CA GLY A 83 -6.30 -13.66 17.37
C GLY A 83 -6.32 -15.08 16.79
N PHE A 84 -7.30 -15.43 15.97
CA PHE A 84 -7.42 -16.80 15.44
C PHE A 84 -8.12 -16.84 14.09
N CYS A 85 -7.55 -17.58 13.13
CA CYS A 85 -8.18 -17.85 11.84
C CYS A 85 -8.59 -19.34 11.75
N PRO A 86 -9.87 -19.66 11.52
CA PRO A 86 -10.35 -21.05 11.45
C PRO A 86 -9.78 -21.82 10.25
N ARG A 87 -9.36 -21.12 9.19
CA ARG A 87 -8.70 -21.72 8.02
C ARG A 87 -7.23 -22.09 8.27
N GLY A 88 -6.67 -21.70 9.42
CA GLY A 88 -5.31 -22.07 9.82
C GLY A 88 -4.25 -21.79 8.74
N PRO A 89 -3.30 -22.72 8.49
CA PRO A 89 -2.23 -22.52 7.51
C PRO A 89 -2.70 -22.49 6.05
N GLU A 90 -3.91 -22.99 5.77
CA GLU A 90 -4.49 -23.01 4.42
C GLU A 90 -5.15 -21.68 4.04
N CYS A 91 -5.10 -20.68 4.93
CA CYS A 91 -5.71 -19.39 4.67
C CYS A 91 -5.05 -18.68 3.47
N ALA A 92 -5.89 -18.27 2.51
CA ALA A 92 -5.48 -17.49 1.36
C ALA A 92 -5.10 -16.03 1.70
N LYS A 93 -5.33 -15.56 2.93
CA LYS A 93 -4.93 -14.22 3.43
C LYS A 93 -3.61 -14.30 4.21
N LYS A 94 -2.90 -13.18 4.36
CA LYS A 94 -1.57 -13.14 5.00
C LYS A 94 -1.74 -13.21 6.52
N HIS A 95 -1.11 -14.18 7.18
CA HIS A 95 -1.06 -14.26 8.64
C HIS A 95 0.23 -13.57 9.14
N VAL A 96 0.09 -12.49 9.89
CA VAL A 96 1.21 -11.76 10.50
C VAL A 96 1.17 -12.03 12.00
N ARG A 97 2.11 -12.86 12.47
CA ARG A 97 2.22 -13.18 13.90
C ARG A 97 2.80 -11.99 14.65
N ARG A 98 1.97 -11.36 15.48
CA ARG A 98 2.41 -10.30 16.39
C ARG A 98 3.06 -10.94 17.61
N VAL A 99 4.18 -10.38 18.06
CA VAL A 99 4.87 -10.83 19.26
C VAL A 99 4.41 -9.94 20.41
N VAL A 100 3.71 -10.54 21.37
CA VAL A 100 3.27 -9.85 22.59
C VAL A 100 4.50 -9.48 23.43
N CYS A 101 4.44 -8.36 24.15
CA CYS A 101 5.49 -7.99 25.09
C CYS A 101 5.66 -9.06 26.19
N ASP A 102 6.88 -9.55 26.40
CA ASP A 102 7.18 -10.58 27.41
C ASP A 102 6.83 -10.10 28.83
N TYR A 103 7.12 -8.82 29.15
CA TYR A 103 6.77 -8.22 30.44
C TYR A 103 5.26 -8.07 30.64
N TYR A 104 4.52 -7.75 29.56
CA TYR A 104 3.07 -7.72 29.62
C TYR A 104 2.48 -9.11 29.86
N LEU A 105 3.05 -10.14 29.20
CA LEU A 105 2.67 -11.53 29.43
C LEU A 105 3.00 -11.99 30.87
N ALA A 106 4.09 -11.49 31.45
CA ALA A 106 4.45 -11.70 32.85
C ALA A 106 3.57 -10.93 33.86
N GLY A 107 2.62 -10.10 33.38
CA GLY A 107 1.60 -9.43 34.17
C GLY A 107 1.73 -7.90 34.23
N PHE A 108 2.90 -7.33 33.93
CA PHE A 108 3.09 -5.87 33.95
C PHE A 108 4.23 -5.43 33.04
N CYS A 109 3.93 -4.55 32.08
CA CYS A 109 4.96 -3.87 31.29
C CYS A 109 5.19 -2.45 31.83
N PRO A 110 6.41 -2.08 32.26
CA PRO A 110 6.68 -0.74 32.78
C PRO A 110 6.52 0.37 31.72
N LYS A 111 6.60 0.04 30.43
CA LYS A 111 6.33 0.97 29.31
C LYS A 111 4.84 1.12 29.01
N GLY A 112 3.98 0.26 29.58
CA GLY A 112 2.53 0.27 29.34
C GLY A 112 2.16 0.35 27.85
N PRO A 113 1.26 1.27 27.45
CA PRO A 113 0.83 1.45 26.06
C PRO A 113 1.91 2.04 25.15
N GLU A 114 2.98 2.62 25.70
CA GLU A 114 4.11 3.16 24.94
C GLU A 114 5.16 2.09 24.60
N CYS A 115 4.89 0.82 24.96
CA CYS A 115 5.76 -0.28 24.61
C CYS A 115 5.82 -0.45 23.08
N GLU A 116 7.02 -0.64 22.53
CA GLU A 116 7.22 -0.95 21.09
C GLU A 116 6.49 -2.23 20.66
N ARG A 117 6.15 -3.09 21.62
CA ARG A 117 5.38 -4.32 21.45
C ARG A 117 3.96 -4.23 22.01
N ALA A 118 3.46 -3.02 22.31
CA ALA A 118 2.06 -2.79 22.63
C ALA A 118 1.25 -2.93 21.33
N GLN A 119 0.72 -4.14 21.10
CA GLN A 119 0.00 -4.50 19.89
C GLN A 119 -1.17 -5.41 20.17
#